data_AF-I3VRX0-F1
#
_entry.id   AF-I3VRX0-F1
#
_cell.length_a   1.000
_cell.length_b   1.000
_cell.length_c   1.000
_cell.angle_alpha   90.00
_cell.angle_beta   90.00
_cell.angle_gamma   90.00
#
_symmetry.space_group_name_H-M   'P 1'
#
loop_
_entity.id
_entity.type
_entity.pdbx_description
1 polymer ?
#
loop_
_entity_poly.entity_id
_entity_poly.type
_entity_poly.pdbx_seq_one_letter_code
_entity_poly.pdbx_strand_id
1 'polypeptide(L)' 'MISQELADLLKRDVDLIDLRKASTVFKAQVVGTKKIIYCSDDLRRMNFEMYALKDYAKLNEERAEIIDKILKRGRIYSE' A
#
# COMPACT_ATOMS: atom_id res chain seq x y z
N MET A 1 -16.92 -10.41 -11.74
CA MET A 1 -15.95 -10.02 -10.69
C MET A 1 -16.10 -8.52 -10.55
N ILE A 2 -16.20 -7.99 -9.32
CA ILE A 2 -16.51 -6.57 -9.10
C ILE A 2 -15.51 -5.64 -9.82
N SER A 3 -14.22 -5.99 -9.87
CA SER A 3 -13.20 -5.24 -10.62
C SER A 3 -13.50 -5.17 -12.12
N GLN A 4 -13.90 -6.28 -12.74
CA GLN A 4 -14.23 -6.33 -14.17
C GLN A 4 -15.50 -5.54 -14.49
N GLU A 5 -16.52 -5.64 -13.64
CA GLU A 5 -17.76 -4.88 -13.81
C GLU A 5 -17.51 -3.36 -13.73
N LEU A 6 -16.63 -2.93 -12.82
CA LEU A 6 -16.16 -1.55 -12.77
C LEU A 6 -15.33 -1.16 -13.99
N ALA A 7 -14.47 -2.05 -14.48
CA ALA A 7 -13.67 -1.80 -15.68
C ALA A 7 -14.56 -1.61 -16.92
N ASP A 8 -15.57 -2.44 -17.07
CA ASP A 8 -16.53 -2.39 -18.18
C ASP A 8 -17.38 -1.11 -18.13
N LEU A 9 -17.76 -0.65 -16.93
CA LEU A 9 -18.50 0.59 -16.71
C LEU A 9 -17.64 1.83 -16.98
N LEU A 10 -16.40 1.83 -16.48
CA LEU A 10 -15.47 2.97 -16.59
C LEU A 10 -14.72 2.99 -17.94
N LYS A 11 -14.84 1.93 -18.75
CA LYS A 11 -14.12 1.71 -20.00
C LYS A 11 -12.61 1.85 -19.86
N ARG A 12 -12.08 1.38 -18.73
CA ARG A 12 -10.65 1.42 -18.37
C ARG A 12 -10.33 0.23 -17.47
N ASP A 13 -9.09 -0.26 -17.54
CA ASP A 13 -8.65 -1.34 -16.65
C ASP A 13 -8.74 -0.91 -15.18
N VAL A 14 -9.28 -1.80 -14.35
CA VAL A 14 -9.47 -1.58 -12.91
C VAL A 14 -8.87 -2.74 -12.13
N ASP A 15 -7.93 -2.41 -11.25
CA ASP A 15 -7.50 -3.30 -10.18
C ASP A 15 -8.18 -2.90 -8.86
N LEU A 16 -8.80 -3.86 -8.18
CA LEU A 16 -9.56 -3.63 -6.95
C LEU A 16 -8.91 -4.39 -5.80
N ILE A 17 -8.36 -3.63 -4.85
CA ILE A 17 -7.54 -4.16 -3.77
C ILE A 17 -8.26 -4.05 -2.43
N ASP A 18 -8.34 -5.17 -1.69
CA ASP A 18 -8.72 -5.16 -0.27
C ASP A 18 -7.51 -4.75 0.59
N LEU A 19 -7.50 -3.48 1.02
CA LEU A 19 -6.42 -2.94 1.86
C LEU A 19 -6.28 -3.63 3.22
N ARG A 20 -7.25 -4.45 3.67
CA ARG A 20 -7.07 -5.26 4.88
C ARG A 20 -6.07 -6.40 4.65
N LYS A 21 -6.05 -6.95 3.45
CA LYS A 21 -5.21 -8.09 3.04
C LYS A 21 -3.90 -7.67 2.34
N ALA A 22 -3.80 -6.41 1.91
CA ALA A 22 -2.60 -5.88 1.26
C ALA A 22 -1.36 -5.92 2.18
N SER A 23 -0.16 -5.88 1.59
CA SER A 23 1.09 -5.79 2.34
C SER A 23 1.24 -4.43 3.03
N THR A 24 2.03 -4.36 4.10
CA THR A 24 2.31 -3.11 4.83
C THR A 24 2.88 -2.03 3.91
N VAL A 25 3.79 -2.41 3.00
CA VAL A 25 4.38 -1.49 2.02
C VAL A 25 3.29 -0.90 1.11
N PHE A 26 2.40 -1.75 0.57
CA PHE A 26 1.38 -1.29 -0.36
C PHE A 26 0.31 -0.44 0.33
N LYS A 27 -0.10 -0.79 1.56
CA LYS A 27 -0.99 0.05 2.37
C LYS A 27 -0.41 1.45 2.56
N ALA A 28 0.87 1.55 2.92
CA ALA A 28 1.53 2.83 3.13
C ALA A 28 1.63 3.67 1.83
N GLN A 29 1.92 3.03 0.70
CA GLN A 29 1.89 3.71 -0.60
C GLN A 29 0.51 4.27 -0.91
N VAL A 30 -0.54 3.45 -0.81
CA VAL A 30 -1.92 3.88 -1.05
C VAL A 30 -2.30 5.03 -0.12
N VAL A 31 -2.03 4.92 1.19
CA VAL A 31 -2.35 5.97 2.17
C VAL A 31 -1.57 7.26 1.92
N GLY A 32 -0.31 7.17 1.49
CA GLY A 32 0.56 8.32 1.22
C GLY A 32 0.25 9.06 -0.07
N THR A 33 -0.29 8.38 -1.09
CA THR A 33 -0.57 8.96 -2.41
C THR A 33 -2.06 8.98 -2.79
N LYS A 34 -2.94 8.64 -1.85
CA LYS A 34 -4.38 8.47 -2.12
C LYS A 34 -5.02 9.71 -2.75
N LYS A 35 -6.05 9.44 -3.54
CA LYS A 35 -7.17 10.35 -3.80
C LYS A 35 -8.42 9.70 -3.24
N ILE A 36 -9.09 10.36 -2.30
CA ILE A 36 -10.29 9.84 -1.67
C ILE A 36 -11.46 10.00 -2.64
N ILE A 37 -12.11 8.90 -3.00
CA ILE A 37 -13.32 8.89 -3.82
C ILE A 37 -14.56 8.93 -2.92
N TYR A 38 -14.54 8.20 -1.80
CA TYR A 38 -15.61 8.14 -0.83
C TYR A 38 -15.07 7.85 0.59
N CYS A 39 -15.62 8.51 1.60
CA CYS A 39 -15.40 8.21 3.00
C CYS A 39 -16.63 8.62 3.81
N SER A 40 -17.18 7.70 4.61
CA SER A 40 -18.32 7.97 5.48
C SER A 40 -17.95 8.14 6.96
N ASP A 41 -16.71 7.81 7.32
CA ASP A 41 -16.20 7.86 8.70
C ASP A 41 -14.72 8.25 8.66
N ASP A 42 -14.48 9.55 8.84
CA ASP A 42 -13.14 10.12 8.79
C ASP A 42 -12.26 9.63 9.93
N LEU A 43 -12.80 9.42 11.12
CA LEU A 43 -12.00 8.97 12.26
C LEU A 43 -11.48 7.55 12.02
N ARG A 44 -12.33 6.65 11.52
CA ARG A 44 -11.91 5.30 11.16
C ARG A 44 -10.87 5.30 10.05
N ARG A 45 -11.06 6.14 9.03
CA ARG A 45 -10.09 6.30 7.93
C ARG A 45 -8.75 6.82 8.47
N MET A 46 -8.74 7.91 9.23
CA MET A 46 -7.53 8.51 9.79
C MET A 46 -6.79 7.54 10.71
N ASN A 47 -7.51 6.77 11.53
CA ASN A 47 -6.89 5.73 12.35
C ASN A 47 -6.22 4.65 11.50
N PHE A 48 -6.90 4.14 10.46
CA PHE A 48 -6.31 3.18 9.53
C PHE A 48 -5.03 3.74 8.87
N GLU A 49 -5.08 4.98 8.42
CA GLU A 49 -3.94 5.66 7.78
C GLU A 49 -2.76 5.79 8.74
N MET A 50 -3.00 6.21 9.98
CA MET A 50 -2.01 6.29 11.04
C MET A 50 -1.36 4.93 11.31
N TYR A 51 -2.14 3.87 11.47
CA TYR A 51 -1.61 2.52 11.71
C TYR A 51 -0.79 2.01 10.51
N ALA A 52 -1.28 2.20 9.28
CA ALA A 52 -0.55 1.78 8.09
C ALA A 52 0.84 2.44 7.98
N LEU A 53 0.93 3.75 8.26
CA LEU A 53 2.19 4.47 8.24
C LEU A 53 3.11 4.07 9.40
N LYS A 54 2.55 3.86 10.60
CA LYS A 54 3.31 3.37 11.77
C LYS A 54 3.92 1.99 11.51
N ASP A 55 3.12 1.05 11.01
CA ASP A 55 3.58 -0.31 10.71
C ASP A 55 4.65 -0.30 9.61
N TYR A 56 4.51 0.58 8.63
CA TYR A 56 5.51 0.75 7.57
C TYR A 56 6.82 1.33 8.08
N ALA A 57 6.76 2.35 8.94
CA ALA A 57 7.95 2.88 9.60
C ALA A 57 8.68 1.76 10.37
N LYS A 58 7.94 0.97 11.14
CA LYS A 58 8.51 -0.16 11.90
C LYS A 58 9.16 -1.21 11.00
N LEU A 59 8.47 -1.59 9.93
CA LEU A 59 9.00 -2.55 8.95
C LEU A 59 10.30 -2.06 8.30
N ASN A 60 10.42 -0.75 8.04
CA ASN A 60 11.62 -0.17 7.46
C ASN A 60 12.78 -0.15 8.46
N GLU A 61 12.53 0.13 9.75
CA GLU A 61 13.56 -0.01 10.80
C GLU A 61 14.12 -1.43 10.83
N GLU A 62 13.24 -2.43 10.83
CA GLU A 62 13.62 -3.85 10.87
C GLU A 62 14.39 -4.28 9.61
N ARG A 63 14.07 -3.68 8.46
CA ARG A 63 14.72 -3.98 7.18
C ARG A 63 15.99 -3.17 6.92
N ALA A 64 16.29 -2.14 7.72
CA ALA A 64 17.36 -1.19 7.44
C ALA A 64 18.71 -1.88 7.21
N GLU A 65 19.08 -2.82 8.06
CA GLU A 65 20.34 -3.57 7.92
C GLU A 65 20.38 -4.45 6.66
N ILE A 66 19.25 -5.06 6.30
CA ILE A 66 19.14 -5.92 5.12
C ILE A 66 19.31 -5.06 3.87
N ILE A 67 18.65 -3.90 3.82
CA ILE A 67 18.73 -2.95 2.71
C ILE A 67 20.16 -2.40 2.58
N ASP A 68 20.80 -2.00 3.69
CA ASP A 68 22.20 -1.54 3.67
C ASP A 68 23.16 -2.60 3.11
N LYS A 69 23.00 -3.86 3.53
CA LYS A 69 23.79 -4.99 2.99
C LYS A 69 23.56 -5.21 1.49
N ILE A 70 22.31 -5.08 1.02
CA ILE A 70 21.97 -5.20 -0.41
C ILE A 70 22.61 -4.05 -1.22
N LEU A 71 22.51 -2.82 -0.73
CA LEU A 71 23.09 -1.64 -1.38
C LEU A 71 24.61 -1.74 -1.47
N LYS A 72 25.29 -2.17 -0.40
CA LYS A 72 26.75 -2.40 -0.38
C LYS A 72 27.22 -3.49 -1.34
N ARG A 73 26.37 -4.51 -1.59
CA ARG A 73 26.66 -5.61 -2.52
C ARG A 73 26.36 -5.27 -3.98
N GLY A 74 25.63 -4.19 -4.25
CA GLY A 74 25.31 -3.72 -5.61
C GLY A 74 24.43 -4.66 -6.45
N ARG A 75 23.82 -5.68 -5.85
CA ARG A 75 22.92 -6.63 -6.54
C ARG A 75 21.59 -6.72 -5.79
N ILE A 76 20.53 -6.26 -6.43
CA ILE A 76 19.15 -6.51 -6.02
C ILE A 76 18.66 -7.67 -6.88
N TYR A 77 18.32 -8.81 -6.26
CA TYR A 77 17.58 -9.87 -6.96
C TYR A 77 16.10 -9.54 -6.85
N SER A 78 15.49 -9.18 -7.98
CA SER A 78 14.04 -9.15 -8.17
C SER A 78 13.72 -10.28 -9.15
N GLU A 79 12.94 -11.27 -8.70
CA GLU A 79 12.29 -12.24 -9.59
C GLU A 79 11.21 -11.58 -10.43
#